data_AF-A0A0N0P3U9-F1
#
_entry.id   AF-A0A0N0P3U9-F1
#
_cell.length_a   1.000
_cell.length_b   1.000
_cell.length_c   1.000
_cell.angle_alpha   90.00
_cell.angle_beta   90.00
_cell.angle_gamma   90.00
#
_symmetry.space_group_name_H-M   'P 1'
#
loop_
_entity.id
_entity.type
_entity.pdbx_description
1 polymer ?
#
loop_
_entity_poly.entity_id
_entity_poly.type
_entity_poly.pdbx_seq_one_letter_code
_entity_poly.pdbx_strand_id
1 'polypeptide(L)'
;MQFALDMAQEAQRQCPSGGGSGELPARLCPLCSGKRVFYGVSTVTLKLEPGIEEGHVLRLEMESVEVPNRLPGELLVEVRTHAHPVFSRRRS
;
A
#
# COMPACT_ATOMS: atom_id res chain seq x y z
N MET A 1 -28.78 39.56 15.50
CA MET A 1 -28.47 38.23 14.96
C MET A 1 -29.20 38.12 13.64
N GLN A 2 -28.52 38.38 12.52
CA GLN A 2 -29.11 38.32 11.19
C GLN A 2 -28.52 37.12 10.43
N PHE A 3 -29.44 36.36 9.86
CA PHE A 3 -29.31 35.13 9.11
C PHE A 3 -28.32 35.22 7.94
N ALA A 4 -27.34 34.31 7.88
CA ALA A 4 -26.57 34.02 6.67
C ALA A 4 -27.14 32.77 6.00
N LEU A 5 -28.35 32.91 5.44
CA LEU A 5 -28.98 31.91 4.57
C LEU A 5 -28.85 32.40 3.12
N ASP A 6 -27.62 32.49 2.61
CA ASP A 6 -27.33 32.46 1.16
C ASP A 6 -25.83 32.30 0.86
N MET A 7 -25.14 31.40 1.57
CA MET A 7 -23.74 31.08 1.26
C MET A 7 -23.70 29.69 0.64
N ALA A 8 -23.90 29.62 -0.68
CA ALA A 8 -23.59 28.42 -1.43
C ALA A 8 -22.06 28.26 -1.49
N GLN A 9 -21.52 27.30 -0.77
CA GLN A 9 -20.10 26.96 -0.86
C GLN A 9 -19.86 26.25 -2.20
N GLU A 10 -19.32 26.98 -3.18
CA GLU A 10 -18.84 26.37 -4.42
C GLU A 10 -17.59 25.53 -4.13
N ALA A 11 -17.74 24.22 -4.22
CA ALA A 11 -16.60 23.30 -4.12
C ALA A 11 -15.70 23.50 -5.34
N GLN A 12 -14.52 24.10 -5.13
CA GLN A 12 -13.49 24.23 -6.16
C GLN A 12 -13.09 22.83 -6.63
N ARG A 13 -13.32 22.54 -7.92
CA ARG A 13 -12.94 21.28 -8.55
C ARG A 13 -11.49 21.33 -9.01
N GLN A 14 -10.82 20.17 -9.05
CA GLN A 14 -9.48 20.07 -9.62
C GLN A 14 -9.47 20.60 -11.06
N CYS A 15 -8.45 21.40 -11.38
CA CYS A 15 -8.23 21.91 -12.73
C CYS A 15 -8.09 20.72 -13.71
N PRO A 16 -8.91 20.66 -14.78
CA PRO A 16 -8.96 19.49 -15.66
C PRO A 16 -7.65 19.25 -16.43
N SER A 17 -6.85 20.30 -16.64
CA SER A 17 -5.56 20.20 -17.34
C SER A 17 -4.43 19.69 -16.44
N GLY A 18 -4.46 19.95 -15.14
CA GLY A 18 -3.37 19.62 -14.22
C GLY A 18 -3.54 18.31 -13.45
N GLY A 19 -4.68 17.63 -13.52
CA GLY A 19 -4.90 16.35 -12.83
C GLY A 19 -4.62 16.35 -11.32
N GLY A 20 -4.60 17.53 -10.69
CA GLY A 20 -4.24 17.70 -9.28
C GLY A 20 -2.74 17.84 -8.95
N SER A 21 -1.81 17.86 -9.92
CA SER A 21 -0.37 18.04 -9.66
C SER A 21 0.04 19.49 -9.41
N GLY A 22 -0.80 20.47 -9.76
CA GLY A 22 -0.49 21.91 -9.66
C GLY A 22 0.34 22.45 -10.83
N GLU A 23 1.11 21.59 -11.49
CA GLU A 23 1.94 21.95 -12.66
C GLU A 23 1.75 20.95 -13.81
N LEU A 24 1.75 21.49 -15.03
CA LEU A 24 1.76 20.73 -16.29
C LEU A 24 3.22 20.44 -16.68
N PRO A 25 3.68 19.18 -16.61
CA PRO A 25 5.05 18.86 -17.02
C PRO A 25 5.19 18.98 -18.55
N ALA A 26 6.28 19.58 -19.01
CA ALA A 26 6.57 19.71 -20.45
C ALA A 26 6.79 18.35 -21.14
N ARG A 27 7.16 17.31 -20.39
CA ARG A 27 7.32 15.93 -20.86
C ARG A 27 6.79 14.95 -19.81
N LEU A 28 5.99 13.98 -20.23
CA LEU A 28 5.50 12.91 -19.36
C LEU A 28 6.52 11.80 -19.21
N CYS A 29 6.61 11.21 -18.01
CA CYS A 29 7.43 10.02 -17.76
C CYS A 29 6.91 8.83 -18.59
N PRO A 30 7.75 8.14 -19.37
CA PRO A 30 7.30 7.03 -20.21
C PRO A 30 6.84 5.80 -19.41
N LEU A 31 7.29 5.64 -18.17
CA LEU A 31 6.95 4.49 -17.32
C LEU A 31 5.60 4.65 -16.61
N CYS A 32 5.32 5.84 -16.06
CA CYS A 32 4.12 6.08 -15.26
C CYS A 32 3.13 7.07 -15.89
N SER A 33 3.50 7.72 -17.00
CA SER A 33 2.68 8.72 -17.71
C SER A 33 2.14 9.83 -16.78
N GLY A 34 2.95 10.27 -15.82
CA GLY A 34 2.58 11.31 -14.85
C GLY A 34 1.81 10.81 -13.62
N LYS A 35 1.51 9.52 -13.52
CA LYS A 35 0.79 8.93 -12.36
C LYS A 35 1.65 8.81 -11.10
N ARG A 36 2.97 8.98 -11.22
CA ARG A 36 3.96 8.85 -10.13
C ARG A 36 4.04 7.47 -9.46
N VAL A 37 3.36 6.47 -10.01
CA VAL A 37 3.42 5.05 -9.63
C VAL A 37 3.26 4.16 -10.86
N PHE A 38 3.79 2.95 -10.78
CA PHE A 38 3.62 1.90 -11.78
C PHE A 38 3.67 0.52 -11.09
N TYR A 39 3.21 -0.53 -11.77
CA TYR A 39 3.29 -1.89 -11.25
C TYR A 39 4.69 -2.48 -11.49
N GLY A 40 5.33 -2.95 -10.44
CA GLY A 40 6.64 -3.60 -10.49
C GLY A 40 6.68 -4.85 -9.62
N VAL A 41 7.80 -5.58 -9.69
CA VAL A 41 8.07 -6.75 -8.85
C VAL A 41 9.12 -6.37 -7.81
N SER A 42 8.79 -6.56 -6.53
CA SER A 42 9.76 -6.50 -5.43
C SER A 42 10.01 -7.91 -4.91
N THR A 43 11.24 -8.19 -4.47
CA THR A 43 11.62 -9.48 -3.89
C THR A 43 12.03 -9.27 -2.44
N VAL A 44 11.32 -9.94 -1.52
CA VAL A 44 11.64 -9.91 -0.09
C VAL A 44 12.18 -11.27 0.34
N THR A 45 13.27 -11.26 1.11
CA THR A 45 13.87 -12.49 1.65
C THR A 45 13.45 -12.67 3.10
N LEU A 46 12.85 -13.82 3.40
CA LEU A 46 12.40 -14.18 4.74
C LEU A 46 13.21 -15.36 5.26
N LYS A 47 13.72 -15.23 6.49
CA LYS A 47 14.34 -16.34 7.21
C LYS A 47 13.34 -16.92 8.21
N LEU A 48 12.98 -18.19 8.01
CA LEU A 48 12.13 -18.92 8.94
C LEU A 48 13.02 -19.66 9.94
N GLU A 49 12.88 -19.33 11.23
CA GLU A 49 13.63 -20.02 12.28
C GLU A 49 13.02 -21.41 12.55
N PRO A 50 13.86 -22.41 12.89
CA PRO A 50 13.39 -23.76 13.20
C PRO A 50 12.38 -23.76 14.35
N GLY A 51 11.30 -24.51 14.19
CA GLY A 51 10.27 -24.67 15.22
C GLY A 51 9.22 -23.55 15.28
N ILE A 52 9.29 -22.55 14.38
CA ILE A 52 8.30 -21.47 14.26
C ILE A 52 6.86 -21.99 14.33
N GLU A 53 6.03 -21.37 15.17
CA GLU A 53 4.68 -21.85 15.46
C GLU A 53 3.71 -21.66 14.29
N GLU A 54 2.66 -22.49 14.27
CA GLU A 54 1.53 -22.33 13.35
C GLU A 54 0.83 -20.99 13.63
N GLY A 55 0.61 -20.19 12.59
CA GLY A 55 0.00 -18.86 12.72
C GLY A 55 0.95 -17.78 13.21
N HIS A 56 2.26 -18.05 13.34
CA HIS A 56 3.23 -17.00 13.62
C HIS A 56 3.22 -15.94 12.50
N VAL A 57 3.20 -14.66 12.86
CA VAL A 57 3.16 -13.54 11.90
C VAL A 57 4.49 -12.82 11.90
N LEU A 58 5.15 -12.83 10.74
CA LEU A 58 6.31 -12.02 10.45
C LEU A 58 5.84 -10.66 9.91
N ARG A 59 6.36 -9.58 10.48
CA ARG A 59 6.00 -8.22 10.10
C ARG A 59 7.16 -7.56 9.37
N LEU A 60 6.93 -7.21 8.12
CA LEU A 60 7.88 -6.50 7.27
C LEU A 60 7.40 -5.05 7.14
N GLU A 61 8.10 -4.16 7.83
CA GLU A 61 7.78 -2.74 7.83
C GLU A 61 8.11 -2.13 6.46
N MET A 62 7.26 -1.23 5.98
CA MET A 62 7.44 -0.48 4.72
C MET A 62 7.42 -1.32 3.43
N GLU A 63 7.10 -2.61 3.49
CA GLU A 63 7.05 -3.51 2.32
C GLU A 63 5.65 -3.63 1.68
N SER A 64 4.71 -2.76 2.05
CA SER A 64 3.40 -2.69 1.38
C SER A 64 3.44 -1.83 0.11
N VAL A 65 2.27 -1.56 -0.46
CA VAL A 65 2.15 -0.78 -1.70
C VAL A 65 2.59 0.67 -1.48
N GLU A 66 3.52 1.12 -2.32
CA GLU A 66 3.93 2.52 -2.37
C GLU A 66 2.94 3.36 -3.17
N VAL A 67 2.50 4.49 -2.61
CA VAL A 67 1.67 5.47 -3.30
C VAL A 67 2.20 6.89 -3.07
N PRO A 68 1.98 7.84 -3.99
CA PRO A 68 2.54 9.17 -3.86
C PRO A 68 1.99 9.86 -2.60
N ASN A 69 2.86 10.57 -1.90
CA ASN A 69 2.52 11.35 -0.69
C ASN A 69 2.02 10.50 0.50
N ARG A 70 2.36 9.20 0.55
CA ARG A 70 2.08 8.34 1.70
C ARG A 70 3.26 7.42 1.96
N LEU A 71 3.54 7.14 3.23
CA LEU A 71 4.46 6.09 3.62
C LEU A 71 3.84 4.72 3.31
N PRO A 72 4.62 3.79 2.72
CA PRO A 72 4.23 2.39 2.60
C PRO A 72 3.80 1.79 3.93
N GLY A 73 2.79 0.92 3.90
CA GLY A 73 2.38 0.12 5.04
C GLY A 73 3.27 -1.11 5.26
N GLU A 74 2.76 -2.08 5.98
CA GLU A 74 3.46 -3.33 6.30
C GLU A 74 3.01 -4.50 5.40
N LEU A 75 3.91 -5.46 5.20
CA LEU A 75 3.60 -6.79 4.67
C LEU A 75 3.61 -7.80 5.84
N LEU A 76 2.43 -8.37 6.12
CA LEU A 76 2.27 -9.41 7.14
C LEU A 76 2.32 -10.78 6.48
N VAL A 77 3.23 -11.63 6.95
CA VAL A 77 3.40 -13.00 6.46
C VAL A 77 3.05 -13.97 7.57
N GLU A 78 1.97 -14.70 7.40
CA GLU A 78 1.51 -15.71 8.34
C GLU A 78 2.05 -17.10 7.96
N VAL A 79 2.68 -17.77 8.91
CA VAL A 79 3.20 -19.12 8.71
C VAL A 79 2.08 -20.15 8.81
N ARG A 80 1.93 -20.95 7.76
CA ARG A 80 0.95 -22.03 7.65
C ARG A 80 1.66 -23.34 7.35
N THR A 81 1.48 -24.34 8.20
CA THR A 81 2.10 -25.65 8.07
C THR A 81 1.25 -26.53 7.15
N HIS A 82 1.86 -27.08 6.11
CA HIS A 82 1.19 -28.09 5.31
C HIS A 82 1.00 -29.39 6.10
N ALA A 83 -0.17 -30.01 5.95
CA ALA A 83 -0.45 -31.29 6.59
C ALA A 83 0.52 -32.37 6.09
N HIS A 84 1.12 -33.12 7.03
CA HIS A 84 2.00 -34.23 6.71
C HIS A 84 1.20 -35.56 6.75
N PRO A 85 1.37 -36.48 5.79
CA PRO A 85 0.58 -37.71 5.72
C PRO A 85 0.74 -38.64 6.92
N VAL A 86 1.88 -38.57 7.61
CA VAL A 86 2.23 -39.46 8.74
C VAL A 86 2.30 -38.73 10.07
N PHE A 87 2.55 -37.42 10.06
CA PHE A 87 2.89 -36.67 11.28
C PHE A 87 1.85 -35.59 11.53
N SER A 88 1.46 -35.46 12.80
CA SER A 88 0.67 -34.32 13.28
C SER A 88 1.53 -33.46 14.20
N ARG A 89 1.49 -32.16 13.97
CA ARG A 89 2.15 -31.20 14.84
C ARG A 89 1.34 -31.04 16.12
N ARG A 90 1.95 -31.32 17.27
CA ARG A 90 1.40 -30.94 18.59
C ARG A 90 2.11 -29.69 19.06
N ARG A 91 1.36 -28.74 19.64
CA ARG A 91 1.97 -27.60 20.34
C ARG A 91 2.79 -28.14 21.52
N SER A 92 4.01 -27.65 21.67
CA SER A 92 4.85 -27.87 22.86
C SER A 92 4.34 -27.03 24.01
#